data_AF-A0A444XYT9-F1
#
_entry.id   AF-A0A444XYT9-F1
#
_cell.length_a   1.000
_cell.length_b   1.000
_cell.length_c   1.000
_cell.angle_alpha   90.00
_cell.angle_beta   90.00
_cell.angle_gamma   90.00
#
_symmetry.space_group_name_H-M   'P 1'
#
loop_
_entity.id
_entity.type
_entity.pdbx_description
1 polymer ?
#
loop_
_entity_poly.entity_id
_entity_poly.type
_entity_poly.pdbx_seq_one_letter_code
_entity_poly.pdbx_strand_id
1 'polypeptide(L)'
;MPPVLRWSTTEANPNKPFFGCPNYNVSEKRWCGLFVWADIGEEDISERVTATENVDELRVNLAWRIGKLEAEIRTHKLYMLLLALFIMFVAVFMLVFKV
;
A
#
# COMPACT_ATOMS: atom_id res chain seq x y z
N MET A 1 20.95 -4.53 -19.52
CA MET A 1 22.02 -3.70 -18.91
C MET A 1 21.33 -2.64 -18.08
N PRO A 2 21.47 -2.63 -16.74
CA PRO A 2 20.70 -1.73 -15.89
C PRO A 2 21.12 -0.26 -16.07
N PRO A 3 20.21 0.71 -15.92
CA PRO A 3 20.54 2.13 -15.97
C PRO A 3 21.39 2.56 -14.78
N VAL A 4 22.22 3.58 -14.97
CA VAL A 4 23.12 4.16 -13.97
C VAL A 4 22.71 5.60 -13.71
N LEU A 5 22.63 5.98 -12.43
CA LEU A 5 22.40 7.35 -12.00
C LEU A 5 23.64 8.21 -12.26
N ARG A 6 23.45 9.37 -12.88
CA ARG A 6 24.50 10.33 -13.24
C ARG A 6 23.99 11.75 -12.97
N TRP A 7 24.90 12.73 -12.95
CA TRP A 7 24.58 14.15 -12.77
C TRP A 7 24.91 14.93 -14.04
N SER A 8 24.01 15.83 -14.44
CA SER A 8 24.21 16.72 -15.58
C SER A 8 25.23 17.80 -15.23
N THR A 9 26.19 18.00 -16.13
CA THR A 9 27.21 19.06 -16.06
C THR A 9 26.92 20.22 -17.03
N THR A 10 25.69 20.29 -17.55
CA THR A 10 25.30 21.33 -18.52
C THR A 10 24.91 22.62 -17.79
N GLU A 11 25.27 23.77 -18.36
CA GLU A 11 24.91 25.09 -17.82
C GLU A 11 23.38 25.28 -17.66
N ALA A 12 22.60 24.66 -18.55
CA ALA A 12 21.15 24.74 -18.53
C ALA A 12 20.49 23.89 -17.43
N ASN A 13 21.15 22.81 -16.98
CA ASN A 13 20.63 21.88 -15.96
C ASN A 13 21.78 21.43 -15.04
N PRO A 14 22.36 22.33 -14.25
CA PRO A 14 23.54 22.01 -13.44
C PRO A 14 23.19 21.04 -12.31
N ASN A 15 24.01 19.99 -12.14
CA ASN A 15 23.86 18.95 -11.13
C ASN A 15 22.51 18.24 -11.11
N LYS A 16 21.72 18.32 -12.19
CA LYS A 16 20.43 17.62 -12.25
C LYS A 16 20.66 16.12 -12.45
N PRO A 17 20.15 15.24 -11.57
CA PRO A 17 20.38 13.80 -11.68
C PRO A 17 19.54 13.17 -12.81
N PHE A 18 20.10 12.18 -13.52
CA PHE A 18 19.45 11.45 -14.60
C PHE A 18 19.91 9.99 -14.66
N PHE A 19 19.05 9.11 -15.17
CA PHE A 19 19.36 7.73 -15.50
C PHE A 19 19.84 7.63 -16.95
N GLY A 20 21.05 7.06 -17.13
CA GLY A 20 21.63 6.82 -18.44
C GLY A 20 22.26 5.44 -18.54
N CYS A 21 22.69 5.04 -19.74
CA CYS A 21 23.38 3.76 -19.87
C CYS A 21 24.75 3.74 -19.18
N PRO A 22 25.17 2.56 -18.68
CA PRO A 22 26.51 2.39 -18.10
C PRO A 22 27.62 2.82 -19.06
N ASN A 23 27.44 2.56 -20.36
CA ASN A 23 28.45 2.76 -21.39
C ASN A 23 28.33 4.11 -22.14
N TYR A 24 27.74 5.11 -21.49
CA TYR A 24 27.68 6.49 -21.99
C TYR A 24 29.11 7.01 -22.20
N ASN A 25 29.36 7.61 -23.38
CA ASN A 25 30.65 8.21 -23.77
C ASN A 25 31.82 7.26 -24.11
N VAL A 26 31.58 5.96 -24.30
CA VAL A 26 32.62 5.05 -24.83
C VAL A 26 32.47 5.01 -26.35
N SER A 27 33.47 5.54 -27.07
CA SER A 27 33.53 5.78 -28.52
C SER A 27 33.27 4.57 -29.43
N GLU A 28 33.02 3.38 -28.87
CA GLU A 28 32.90 2.12 -29.60
C GLU A 28 31.54 1.42 -29.45
N LYS A 29 30.63 1.85 -28.56
CA LYS A 29 29.30 1.21 -28.47
C LYS A 29 28.19 2.19 -28.78
N ARG A 30 27.32 1.74 -29.68
CA ARG A 30 26.05 2.36 -30.06
C ARG A 30 25.38 3.00 -28.86
N TRP A 31 25.19 4.30 -28.93
CA TRP A 31 24.35 5.08 -28.04
C TRP A 31 23.05 4.31 -27.78
N CYS A 32 22.80 3.91 -26.54
CA CYS A 32 21.60 3.16 -26.21
C CYS A 32 20.34 4.04 -26.17
N GLY A 33 20.47 5.36 -26.38
CA GLY A 33 19.37 6.34 -26.36
C GLY A 33 18.67 6.53 -25.02
N LEU A 34 19.05 5.79 -23.97
CA LEU A 34 18.41 5.85 -22.66
C LEU A 34 18.85 7.12 -21.91
N PHE A 35 17.90 8.04 -21.76
CA PHE A 35 18.02 9.24 -20.96
C PHE A 35 16.67 9.51 -20.28
N VAL A 36 16.65 9.52 -18.94
CA VAL A 36 15.46 9.82 -18.13
C VAL A 36 15.90 10.68 -16.95
N TRP A 37 15.26 11.82 -16.71
CA TRP A 37 15.56 12.63 -15.52
C TRP A 37 15.17 11.89 -14.23
N ALA A 38 16.01 12.00 -13.20
CA ALA A 38 15.73 11.47 -11.88
C ALA A 38 15.24 12.63 -11.01
N ASP A 39 14.05 13.15 -11.30
CA ASP A 39 13.46 14.28 -10.58
C ASP A 39 13.14 13.85 -9.14
N ILE A 40 14.13 13.96 -8.25
CA ILE A 40 13.97 13.77 -6.81
C ILE A 40 13.73 15.16 -6.22
N GLY A 41 12.47 15.55 -6.04
CA GLY A 41 12.12 16.61 -5.10
C GLY A 41 11.85 17.99 -5.66
N GLU A 42 10.64 18.17 -6.21
CA GLU A 42 9.82 19.36 -5.95
C GLU A 42 8.34 18.96 -5.88
N GLU A 43 7.92 17.98 -6.69
CA GLU A 43 6.64 17.28 -6.56
C GLU A 43 6.55 16.42 -5.29
N ASP A 44 7.64 15.74 -4.90
CA ASP A 44 7.69 14.84 -3.74
C ASP A 44 7.52 15.54 -2.38
N ILE A 45 7.80 16.84 -2.24
CA ILE A 45 7.71 17.51 -0.92
C ILE A 45 6.27 17.93 -0.64
N SER A 46 5.59 18.48 -1.65
CA SER A 46 4.15 18.77 -1.57
C SER A 46 3.32 17.49 -1.49
N GLU A 47 3.70 16.46 -2.26
CA GLU A 47 3.07 15.15 -2.21
C GLU A 47 3.33 14.43 -0.87
N ARG A 48 4.52 14.55 -0.28
CA ARG A 48 4.81 13.92 1.02
C ARG A 48 4.15 14.63 2.19
N VAL A 49 3.99 15.96 2.15
CA VAL A 49 3.23 16.70 3.18
C VAL A 49 1.74 16.37 3.07
N THR A 50 1.16 16.42 1.87
CA THR A 50 -0.23 16.01 1.65
C THR A 50 -0.46 14.53 1.92
N ALA A 51 0.46 13.64 1.55
CA ALA A 51 0.40 12.22 1.88
C ALA A 51 0.51 11.99 3.39
N THR A 52 1.30 12.77 4.12
CA THR A 52 1.39 12.64 5.59
C THR A 52 0.06 13.01 6.26
N GLU A 53 -0.57 14.12 5.86
CA GLU A 53 -1.91 14.48 6.36
C GLU A 53 -2.98 13.44 5.97
N ASN A 54 -2.98 12.98 4.71
CA ASN A 54 -3.90 11.94 4.24
C ASN A 54 -3.65 10.58 4.93
N VAL A 55 -2.40 10.25 5.26
CA VAL A 55 -2.04 9.01 5.96
C VAL A 55 -2.51 9.08 7.41
N ASP A 56 -2.35 10.20 8.10
CA ASP A 56 -2.85 10.33 9.47
C ASP A 56 -4.39 10.32 9.52
N GLU A 57 -5.06 10.96 8.56
CA GLU A 57 -6.53 10.89 8.41
C GLU A 57 -7.00 9.46 8.09
N LEU A 58 -6.29 8.75 7.21
CA LEU A 58 -6.57 7.35 6.90
C LEU A 58 -6.35 6.44 8.12
N ARG A 59 -5.31 6.70 8.93
CA ARG A 59 -5.00 5.95 10.14
C ARG A 59 -6.08 6.12 11.21
N VAL A 60 -6.60 7.33 11.44
CA VAL A 60 -7.70 7.54 12.40
C VAL A 60 -9.00 6.90 11.93
N ASN A 61 -9.31 6.97 10.63
CA ASN A 61 -10.50 6.31 10.05
C ASN A 61 -10.41 4.78 10.15
N LEU A 62 -9.24 4.20 9.87
CA LEU A 62 -9.00 2.77 10.04
C LEU A 62 -9.08 2.37 11.53
N ALA A 63 -8.45 3.12 12.43
CA ALA A 63 -8.50 2.84 13.87
C ALA A 63 -9.95 2.88 14.41
N TRP A 64 -10.74 3.87 13.99
CA TRP A 64 -12.16 3.97 14.33
C TRP A 64 -12.97 2.79 13.78
N ARG A 65 -12.77 2.42 12.51
CA ARG A 65 -13.46 1.27 11.88
C ARG A 65 -13.11 -0.04 12.55
N ILE A 66 -11.84 -0.25 12.91
CA ILE A 66 -11.37 -1.43 13.64
C ILE A 66 -12.03 -1.49 15.02
N GLY A 67 -12.04 -0.38 15.77
CA GLY A 67 -12.70 -0.33 17.07
C GLY A 67 -14.20 -0.61 17.00
N LYS A 68 -14.88 -0.07 15.97
CA LYS A 68 -16.31 -0.36 15.72
C LYS A 68 -16.54 -1.84 15.40
N LEU A 69 -15.68 -2.42 14.55
CA LEU A 69 -15.77 -3.83 14.18
C LEU A 69 -15.50 -4.75 15.37
N GLU A 70 -14.53 -4.44 16.24
CA GLU A 70 -14.26 -5.20 17.46
C GLU A 70 -15.44 -5.22 18.43
N ALA A 71 -16.14 -4.09 18.58
CA ALA A 71 -17.35 -4.00 19.39
C ALA A 71 -18.48 -4.88 18.82
N GLU A 72 -18.65 -4.89 17.50
CA GLU A 72 -19.65 -5.69 16.80
C GLU A 72 -19.30 -7.20 16.78
N ILE A 73 -18.01 -7.55 16.70
CA ILE A 73 -17.54 -8.95 16.82
C ILE A 73 -17.86 -9.52 18.20
N ARG A 74 -17.73 -8.72 19.26
CA ARG A 74 -18.01 -9.18 20.63
C ARG A 74 -19.48 -9.56 20.82
N THR A 75 -20.40 -8.77 20.25
CA THR A 75 -21.83 -9.07 20.31
C THR A 75 -22.21 -10.22 19.37
N HIS A 76 -21.58 -10.31 18.19
CA HIS A 76 -21.78 -11.43 17.27
C HIS A 76 -21.33 -12.77 17.87
N LYS A 77 -20.24 -12.82 18.64
CA LYS A 77 -19.79 -14.05 19.32
C LYS A 77 -20.87 -14.63 20.26
N LEU A 78 -21.59 -13.78 20.99
CA LEU A 78 -22.68 -14.21 21.87
C LEU A 78 -23.87 -14.73 21.06
N TYR A 79 -24.23 -14.04 19.97
CA TYR A 79 -25.31 -14.46 19.08
C TYR A 79 -25.01 -15.82 18.41
N MET A 80 -23.78 -16.00 17.92
CA MET A 80 -23.33 -17.27 17.34
C MET A 80 -23.41 -18.43 18.34
N LEU A 81 -23.02 -18.20 19.61
CA LEU A 81 -23.13 -19.21 20.67
C LEU A 81 -24.60 -19.57 20.97
N LEU A 82 -25.47 -18.57 21.09
CA LEU A 82 -26.89 -18.77 21.35
C LEU A 82 -27.56 -19.55 20.20
N LEU A 83 -27.24 -19.19 18.95
CA LEU A 83 -27.76 -19.88 17.77
C LEU A 83 -27.31 -21.34 17.72
N ALA A 84 -26.04 -21.62 18.04
CA ALA A 84 -25.52 -22.98 18.11
C ALA A 84 -26.24 -23.82 19.17
N LEU A 85 -26.48 -23.26 20.37
CA LEU A 85 -27.24 -23.94 21.43
C LEU A 85 -28.69 -24.21 21.00
N PHE A 86 -29.33 -23.27 20.31
CA PHE A 86 -30.68 -23.44 19.79
C PHE A 86 -30.76 -24.57 18.75
N ILE A 87 -29.82 -24.62 17.80
CA ILE A 87 -29.75 -25.69 16.79
C ILE A 87 -29.55 -27.06 17.46
N MET A 88 -28.66 -27.15 18.46
CA MET A 88 -28.45 -28.37 19.22
C MET A 88 -29.71 -28.82 19.96
N PHE A 89 -30.42 -27.89 20.60
CA PHE A 89 -31.69 -28.18 21.29
C PHE A 89 -32.74 -28.72 20.31
N VAL A 90 -32.92 -28.09 19.16
CA VAL A 90 -33.85 -28.56 18.11
C VAL A 90 -33.45 -29.93 17.59
N ALA A 91 -32.16 -30.17 17.31
CA ALA A 91 -31.69 -31.46 16.83
C ALA A 91 -31.97 -32.60 17.84
N VAL A 92 -31.70 -32.35 19.13
CA VAL A 92 -32.01 -33.31 20.22
C VAL A 92 -33.52 -33.51 20.33
N PHE A 93 -34.31 -32.44 20.27
CA PHE A 93 -35.77 -32.53 20.30
C PHE A 93 -36.29 -33.39 19.14
N MET A 94 -35.85 -33.15 17.91
CA MET A 94 -36.24 -33.94 16.74
C MET A 94 -35.84 -35.42 16.88
N LEU A 95 -34.67 -35.71 17.45
CA LEU A 95 -34.20 -37.06 17.74
C LEU A 95 -35.04 -37.77 18.81
N VAL A 96 -35.37 -37.08 19.90
CA VAL A 96 -36.11 -37.63 21.05
C VAL A 96 -37.59 -37.84 20.70
N PHE A 97 -38.20 -36.85 20.06
CA PHE A 97 -39.60 -36.91 19.67
C PHE A 97 -39.83 -37.71 18.38
N LYS A 98 -38.74 -38.17 17.75
CA LYS A 98 -38.73 -39.09 16.60
C LYS A 98 -39.85 -38.74 15.61
N VAL A 99 -39.91 -37.45 15.26
CA VAL A 99 -40.65 -36.93 14.12
C VAL A 99 -39.96 -37.42 12.84
#